data_AF-A0A7X8KTQ3-F1
#
_entry.id   AF-A0A7X8KTQ3-F1
#
_cell.length_a   1.000
_cell.length_b   1.000
_cell.length_c   1.000
_cell.angle_alpha   90.00
_cell.angle_beta   90.00
_cell.angle_gamma   90.00
#
_symmetry.space_group_name_H-M   'P 1'
#
loop_
_entity.id
_entity.type
_entity.pdbx_description
1 polymer ?
#
loop_
_entity_poly.entity_id
_entity_poly.type
_entity_poly.pdbx_seq_one_letter_code
_entity_poly.pdbx_strand_id
1 'polypeptide(L)' 'MGRTSEEKKKLLQQLKMEAAAEIGHLDFVRENNDHYKGDVTARQNGLEGGPIGGRMVQKMVAYAQQQMMQNGGRL' A
#
# COMPACT_ATOMS: atom_id res chain seq x y z
N MET A 1 -4.64 -18.50 16.54
CA MET A 1 -3.35 -17.78 16.73
C MET A 1 -3.35 -16.56 15.84
N GLY A 2 -3.06 -15.37 16.36
CA GLY A 2 -2.93 -14.17 15.54
C GLY A 2 -1.65 -14.18 14.71
N ARG A 3 -1.63 -13.51 13.56
CA ARG A 3 -0.40 -13.33 12.76
C ARG A 3 0.68 -12.64 13.58
N THR A 4 1.92 -13.09 13.42
CA THR A 4 3.13 -12.48 13.99
C THR A 4 3.36 -11.07 13.41
N SER A 5 4.23 -10.29 14.07
CA SER A 5 4.61 -8.95 13.57
C SER A 5 5.27 -9.03 12.18
N GLU A 6 6.12 -10.02 11.96
CA GLU A 6 6.83 -10.21 10.69
C GLU A 6 5.89 -10.60 9.54
N GLU A 7 4.90 -11.47 9.80
CA GLU A 7 3.88 -11.80 8.80
C GLU A 7 3.06 -10.57 8.41
N LYS A 8 2.70 -9.71 9.37
CA LYS A 8 1.96 -8.47 9.10
C LYS A 8 2.77 -7.52 8.22
N LYS A 9 4.07 -7.34 8.52
CA LYS A 9 4.98 -6.53 7.67
C LYS A 9 5.07 -7.09 6.26
N LYS A 10 5.23 -8.40 6.11
CA LYS A 10 5.32 -9.06 4.80
C LYS A 10 4.05 -8.86 3.96
N LEU A 11 2.87 -8.94 4.58
CA LEU A 11 1.60 -8.71 3.90
C LEU A 11 1.43 -7.26 3.45
N LEU A 12 1.78 -6.29 4.31
CA LEU A 12 1.76 -4.87 3.94
C LEU A 12 2.75 -4.57 2.81
N GLN A 13 3.92 -5.21 2.85
CA GLN A 13 4.92 -5.10 1.82
C GLN A 13 4.41 -5.66 0.48
N GLN A 14 3.78 -6.84 0.47
CA GLN A 14 3.16 -7.41 -0.73
C GLN A 14 2.07 -6.48 -1.29
N LEU A 15 1.18 -5.99 -0.43
CA LEU A 15 0.13 -5.06 -0.82
C LEU A 15 0.69 -3.76 -1.44
N LYS A 16 1.80 -3.23 -0.90
CA LYS A 16 2.51 -2.07 -1.45
C LYS A 16 3.03 -2.35 -2.86
N MET A 17 3.67 -3.51 -3.07
CA MET A 17 4.21 -3.89 -4.38
C MET A 17 3.11 -4.10 -5.41
N GLU A 18 2.01 -4.76 -5.04
CA GLU A 18 0.83 -4.90 -5.90
C GLU A 18 0.25 -3.54 -6.28
N ALA A 19 0.01 -2.68 -5.30
CA ALA A 19 -0.53 -1.35 -5.53
C ALA A 19 0.36 -0.49 -6.45
N ALA A 20 1.68 -0.57 -6.28
CA ALA A 20 2.64 0.12 -7.14
C ALA A 20 2.63 -0.45 -8.56
N ALA A 21 2.56 -1.77 -8.73
CA ALA A 21 2.49 -2.42 -10.05
C ALA A 21 1.20 -2.02 -10.80
N GLU A 22 0.06 -2.03 -10.12
CA GLU A 22 -1.24 -1.68 -10.71
C GLU A 22 -1.29 -0.26 -11.29
N ILE A 23 -0.52 0.68 -10.72
CA ILE A 23 -0.50 2.09 -11.16
C ILE A 23 0.77 2.46 -11.94
N GLY A 24 1.65 1.50 -12.24
CA GLY A 24 2.89 1.74 -12.98
C GLY A 24 3.96 2.53 -12.19
N HIS A 25 3.96 2.44 -10.86
CA HIS A 25 4.87 3.18 -9.95
C HIS A 25 5.96 2.28 -9.32
N LEU A 26 6.30 1.16 -9.96
CA LEU A 26 7.30 0.23 -9.42
C LEU A 26 8.67 0.88 -9.23
N ASP A 27 9.04 1.89 -10.01
CA ASP A 27 10.33 2.59 -9.89
C ASP A 27 10.42 3.52 -8.67
N PHE A 28 9.31 3.71 -7.94
CA PHE A 28 9.25 4.55 -6.75
C PHE A 28 9.23 3.77 -5.44
N VAL A 29 9.20 2.43 -5.51
CA VAL A 29 9.31 1.58 -4.33
C VAL A 29 10.78 1.37 -3.97
N ARG A 30 11.09 1.31 -2.67
CA ARG A 30 12.46 1.14 -2.16
C ARG A 30 13.15 -0.08 -2.76
N GLU A 31 12.41 -1.14 -3.04
CA GLU A 31 12.92 -2.40 -3.56
C GLU A 31 13.51 -2.26 -4.98
N ASN A 32 13.07 -1.25 -5.74
CA ASN A 32 13.55 -0.95 -7.09
C ASN A 32 14.30 0.41 -7.16
N ASN A 33 14.29 1.18 -6.07
CA ASN A 33 14.88 2.51 -5.97
C ASN A 33 15.32 2.75 -4.52
N ASP A 34 16.46 2.16 -4.16
CA ASP A 34 16.97 2.16 -2.78
C ASP A 34 17.67 3.48 -2.38
N HIS A 35 17.64 4.48 -3.27
CA HIS A 35 18.26 5.76 -3.05
C HIS A 35 17.71 6.45 -1.79
N TYR A 36 18.59 7.18 -1.12
CA TYR A 36 18.23 7.94 0.07
C TYR A 36 17.19 9.03 -0.27
N LYS A 37 15.95 8.84 0.17
CA LYS A 37 14.84 9.77 -0.08
C LYS A 37 14.88 11.06 0.76
N GLY A 38 15.88 11.22 1.65
CA GLY A 38 16.02 12.42 2.48
C GLY A 38 16.51 13.66 1.73
N ASP A 39 17.19 13.46 0.58
CA ASP A 39 17.61 14.55 -0.30
C ASP A 39 16.49 14.97 -1.28
N VAL A 40 15.38 14.23 -1.29
CA VAL A 40 14.23 14.48 -2.14
C VAL A 40 13.24 15.38 -1.38
N THR A 41 12.74 16.42 -2.05
CA THR A 41 11.76 17.33 -1.44
C THR A 41 10.52 16.57 -0.96
N ALA A 42 9.91 17.02 0.14
CA ALA A 42 8.68 16.41 0.65
C ALA A 42 7.58 16.35 -0.42
N ARG A 43 7.50 17.37 -1.29
CA ARG A 43 6.57 17.39 -2.43
C ARG A 43 6.81 16.23 -3.40
N GLN A 44 8.07 16.00 -3.79
CA GLN A 44 8.41 14.92 -4.71
C GLN A 44 8.15 13.55 -4.08
N ASN A 45 8.56 13.34 -2.82
CA ASN A 45 8.24 12.10 -2.09
C ASN A 45 6.72 11.84 -2.04
N GLY A 46 5.92 12.90 -1.82
CA GLY A 46 4.45 12.81 -1.84
C GLY A 46 3.89 12.48 -3.23
N LEU A 47 4.44 13.06 -4.30
CA LEU A 47 4.03 12.77 -5.69
C LEU A 47 4.37 11.34 -6.12
N GLU A 48 5.54 10.83 -5.71
CA GLU A 48 6.00 9.49 -6.05
C GLU A 48 5.28 8.40 -5.23
N GLY A 49 5.26 8.55 -3.90
CA GLY A 49 4.76 7.54 -2.97
C GLY A 49 3.28 7.67 -2.60
N GLY A 50 2.71 8.89 -2.66
CA GLY A 50 1.32 9.16 -2.33
C GLY A 50 0.32 8.34 -3.14
N PRO A 51 0.46 8.24 -4.48
CA PRO A 51 -0.41 7.41 -5.30
C PRO A 51 -0.40 5.93 -4.90
N ILE A 52 0.76 5.37 -4.55
CA ILE A 52 0.89 3.98 -4.08
C ILE A 52 0.11 3.78 -2.78
N GLY A 53 0.32 4.66 -1.80
CA GLY A 53 -0.39 4.62 -0.51
C GLY A 53 -1.90 4.77 -0.67
N GLY A 54 -2.34 5.71 -1.52
CA GLY A 54 -3.76 5.90 -1.85
C GLY A 54 -4.38 4.64 -2.45
N ARG A 55 -3.68 3.97 -3.37
CA ARG A 55 -4.15 2.72 -3.95
C ARG A 55 -4.24 1.58 -2.93
N MET A 56 -3.28 1.47 -2.00
CA MET A 56 -3.36 0.50 -0.89
C MET A 56 -4.61 0.74 -0.04
N VAL A 57 -4.90 1.99 0.33
CA VAL A 57 -6.09 2.34 1.13
C VAL A 57 -7.37 1.99 0.39
N GLN A 58 -7.47 2.28 -0.92
CA GLN A 58 -8.62 1.88 -1.73
C GLN A 58 -8.87 0.37 -1.69
N LYS A 59 -7.82 -0.46 -1.83
CA LYS A 59 -7.92 -1.92 -1.72
C LYS A 59 -8.40 -2.37 -0.33
N MET A 60 -7.88 -1.77 0.73
CA MET A 60 -8.29 -2.08 2.10
C MET A 60 -9.75 -1.71 2.37
N VAL A 61 -10.20 -0.54 1.89
CA VAL A 61 -11.60 -0.10 2.01
C VAL A 61 -12.51 -1.03 1.22
N ALA A 62 -12.17 -1.39 -0.01
CA ALA A 62 -12.94 -2.32 -0.83
C ALA A 62 -13.09 -3.68 -0.14
N TYR A 63 -12.00 -4.22 0.43
CA TYR A 63 -12.05 -5.46 1.21
C TYR A 63 -12.95 -5.33 2.44
N ALA A 64 -12.83 -4.24 3.20
CA ALA A 64 -13.68 -4.00 4.37
C ALA A 64 -15.16 -3.90 3.99
N GLN A 65 -15.49 -3.20 2.90
CA GLN A 65 -16.84 -3.10 2.36
C GLN A 65 -17.40 -4.48 1.99
N GLN A 66 -16.61 -5.32 1.30
CA GLN A 66 -17.00 -6.69 0.98
C GLN A 66 -17.29 -7.52 2.23
N GLN A 67 -16.43 -7.44 3.25
CA GLN A 67 -16.61 -8.15 4.51
C GLN A 67 -17.87 -7.68 5.26
N MET A 68 -18.15 -6.37 5.25
CA MET A 68 -19.36 -5.81 5.87
C MET A 68 -20.62 -6.33 5.20
N MET A 69 -20.66 -6.32 3.86
CA MET A 69 -21.80 -6.82 3.09
C MET A 69 -22.03 -8.32 3.29
N GLN A 70 -20.96 -9.12 3.32
CA GLN A 70 -21.04 -10.57 3.58
C GLN A 70 -21.57 -10.90 4.98
N ASN A 71 -21.27 -10.05 5.97
CA ASN A 71 -21.71 -10.20 7.35
C ASN A 71 -23.11 -9.60 7.62
N GLY A 72 -23.87 -9.25 6.58
CA GLY A 72 -25.22 -8.68 6.70
C GLY A 72 -25.26 -7.22 7.17
N GLY A 73 -24.10 -6.55 7.23
CA GLY A 73 -24.01 -5.11 7.48
C GLY A 73 -24.46 -4.29 6.27
N ARG A 74 -24.98 -3.08 6.52
CA ARG A 74 -25.27 -2.08 5.49
C ARG A 74 -24.15 -1.04 5.45
N LEU A 75 -23.84 -0.55 4.25
CA LEU A 75 -22.94 0.59 4.01
C LEU A 75 -23.71 1.91 4.01
#